data_AF-A0AA85KEM1-F1
#
_entry.id   AF-A0AA85KEM1-F1
#
_cell.length_a   1.000
_cell.length_b   1.000
_cell.length_c   1.000
_cell.angle_alpha   90.00
_cell.angle_beta   90.00
_cell.angle_gamma   90.00
#
_symmetry.space_group_name_H-M   'P 1'
#
loop_
_entity.id
_entity.type
_entity.pdbx_description
1 polymer ?
#
loop_
_entity_poly.entity_id
_entity_poly.type
_entity_poly.pdbx_seq_one_letter_code
_entity_poly.pdbx_strand_id
1 'polypeptide(L)'
;MTSTVRGKPKSGRTWKDVRTAKHSAMKKDKGLHTAFHIRRKIEEQVKQIRNASLERKKAKDELKRAKRLKEEEKRKRKLENERRSEIVVPVSNPAKIKRMRKKQLRMITTR
;
A
#
# COMPACT_ATOMS: atom_id res chain seq x y z
N MET A 1 35.83 55.48 28.28
CA MET A 1 35.30 54.11 28.38
C MET A 1 36.16 53.34 29.37
N THR A 2 35.66 53.11 30.57
CA THR A 2 36.42 52.47 31.65
C THR A 2 36.54 50.97 31.36
N SER A 3 37.68 50.54 30.84
CA SER A 3 38.02 49.11 30.78
C SER A 3 38.15 48.61 32.21
N THR A 4 37.19 47.82 32.69
CA THR A 4 37.33 47.10 33.97
C THR A 4 38.48 46.11 33.82
N VAL A 5 39.67 46.50 34.28
CA VAL A 5 40.87 45.66 34.26
C VAL A 5 40.64 44.52 35.25
N ARG A 6 40.52 43.29 34.75
CA ARG A 6 40.43 42.09 35.59
C ARG A 6 41.80 41.82 36.22
N GLY A 7 41.82 41.46 37.51
CA GLY A 7 43.05 41.05 38.19
C GLY A 7 43.64 39.76 37.60
N LYS A 8 44.98 39.63 37.62
CA LYS A 8 45.69 38.41 37.20
C LYS A 8 45.53 37.31 38.26
N PRO A 9 45.26 36.04 37.89
CA PRO A 9 45.19 34.94 38.85
C PRO A 9 46.57 34.64 39.45
N LYS A 10 46.61 34.24 40.73
CA LYS A 10 47.85 33.98 41.48
C LYS A 10 48.75 32.91 40.85
N SER A 11 48.15 31.90 40.20
CA SER A 11 48.85 30.81 39.50
C SER A 11 49.30 31.15 38.08
N GLY A 12 48.98 32.36 37.57
CA GLY A 12 49.24 32.76 36.19
C GLY A 12 48.35 32.08 35.14
N ARG A 13 47.57 31.06 35.51
CA ARG A 13 46.73 30.28 34.60
C ARG A 13 45.25 30.44 34.93
N THR A 14 44.46 30.88 33.96
CA THR A 14 43.00 30.94 34.08
C THR A 14 42.39 29.58 33.80
N TRP A 15 41.56 29.07 34.74
CA TRP A 15 40.86 27.78 34.61
C TRP A 15 39.72 27.82 33.57
N LYS A 16 39.14 29.00 33.28
CA LYS A 16 38.09 29.19 32.27
C LYS A 16 38.49 30.30 31.30
N ASP A 17 38.03 30.18 30.06
CA ASP A 17 38.17 31.24 29.08
C ASP A 17 37.38 32.49 29.49
N VAL A 18 38.03 33.65 29.39
CA VAL A 18 37.39 34.92 29.71
C VAL A 18 36.48 35.29 28.55
N ARG A 19 35.17 35.34 28.83
CA ARG A 19 34.20 35.81 27.85
C ARG A 19 34.40 37.30 27.56
N THR A 20 34.86 37.60 26.35
CA THR A 20 35.14 38.96 25.86
C THR A 20 33.90 39.68 25.35
N ALA A 21 32.95 38.94 24.76
CA ALA A 21 31.71 39.49 24.23
C ALA A 21 30.55 39.48 25.25
N LYS A 22 29.67 40.49 25.16
CA LYS A 22 28.42 40.55 25.95
C LYS A 22 27.43 39.48 25.46
N HIS A 23 26.49 39.05 26.31
CA HIS A 23 25.48 38.04 25.91
C HIS A 23 24.57 38.55 24.78
N SER A 24 24.38 39.87 24.68
CA SER A 24 23.63 40.53 23.61
C SER A 24 24.33 40.46 22.24
N ALA A 25 25.63 40.19 22.17
CA ALA A 25 26.34 40.01 20.90
C ALA A 25 26.04 38.66 20.25
N MET A 26 25.46 37.71 20.99
CA MET A 26 25.02 36.43 20.45
C MET A 26 23.72 36.66 19.65
N LYS A 27 23.82 36.57 18.33
CA LYS A 27 22.66 36.64 17.44
C LYS A 27 21.79 35.40 17.70
N LYS A 28 20.58 35.61 18.20
CA LYS A 28 19.57 34.55 18.32
C LYS A 28 18.87 34.45 16.97
N ASP A 29 19.07 33.34 16.27
CA ASP A 29 18.26 33.06 15.10
C ASP A 29 16.81 32.86 15.53
N LYS A 30 15.88 33.51 14.82
CA LYS A 30 14.45 33.26 15.03
C LYS A 30 14.19 31.84 14.50
N GLY A 31 13.55 31.00 15.33
CA GLY A 31 13.16 29.66 14.89
C GLY A 31 12.33 29.72 13.61
N LEU A 32 12.47 28.71 12.74
CA LEU A 32 11.65 28.58 11.53
C LEU A 32 10.19 28.27 11.94
N HIS A 33 9.46 29.31 12.32
CA HIS A 33 8.04 29.20 12.59
C HIS A 33 7.28 29.44 11.29
N THR A 34 6.77 28.37 10.68
CA THR A 34 5.75 28.48 9.64
C THR A 34 4.50 29.10 10.24
N ALA A 35 3.96 30.13 9.57
CA ALA A 35 2.70 30.74 9.99
C ALA A 35 1.56 29.70 10.02
N PHE A 36 0.61 29.88 10.95
CA PHE A 36 -0.47 28.94 11.19
C PHE A 36 -1.25 28.58 9.92
N HIS A 37 -1.58 29.57 9.09
CA HIS A 37 -2.32 29.36 7.84
C HIS A 37 -1.56 28.50 6.83
N ILE A 38 -0.23 28.61 6.76
CA ILE A 38 0.62 27.77 5.90
C ILE A 38 0.55 26.32 6.37
N ARG A 39 0.68 26.09 7.68
CA ARG A 39 0.57 24.75 8.27
C ARG A 39 -0.80 24.11 7.99
N ARG A 40 -1.88 24.87 8.13
CA ARG A 40 -3.25 24.40 7.81
C ARG A 40 -3.39 24.00 6.35
N LYS A 41 -2.85 24.80 5.42
CA LYS A 41 -2.87 24.47 3.99
C LYS A 41 -2.10 23.18 3.69
N ILE A 42 -0.95 22.97 4.32
CA ILE A 42 -0.16 21.74 4.17
C ILE A 42 -0.92 20.53 4.73
N GLU A 43 -1.53 20.66 5.91
CA GLU A 43 -2.36 19.60 6.52
C GLU A 43 -3.51 19.17 5.60
N GLU A 44 -4.20 20.14 5.00
CA GLU A 44 -5.28 19.90 4.05
C GLU A 44 -4.79 19.18 2.79
N GLN A 45 -3.67 19.63 2.21
CA GLN A 45 -3.07 18.98 1.04
C GLN A 45 -2.65 17.54 1.33
N VAL A 46 -2.01 17.30 2.49
CA VAL A 46 -1.62 15.94 2.91
C VAL A 46 -2.85 15.06 3.10
N LYS A 47 -3.93 15.59 3.67
CA LYS A 47 -5.20 14.87 3.84
C LYS A 47 -5.81 14.50 2.48
N GLN A 48 -5.83 15.42 1.52
CA GLN A 48 -6.32 15.17 0.16
C GLN A 48 -5.53 14.07 -0.55
N ILE A 49 -4.19 14.15 -0.51
CA ILE A 49 -3.31 13.15 -1.12
C ILE A 49 -3.54 11.77 -0.48
N ARG A 50 -3.63 11.71 0.85
CA ARG A 50 -3.88 10.47 1.58
C ARG A 50 -5.21 9.84 1.20
N ASN A 51 -6.28 10.64 1.13
CA ASN A 51 -7.60 10.15 0.73
C ASN A 51 -7.60 9.62 -0.70
N ALA A 52 -7.04 10.37 -1.64
CA ALA A 52 -6.92 9.94 -3.03
C ALA A 52 -6.06 8.66 -3.18
N SER A 53 -5.03 8.48 -2.36
CA SER A 53 -4.24 7.24 -2.34
C SER A 53 -5.06 6.05 -1.81
N LEU A 54 -5.86 6.26 -0.75
CA LEU A 54 -6.71 5.23 -0.18
C LEU A 54 -7.80 4.79 -1.15
N GLU A 55 -8.45 5.73 -1.84
CA GLU A 55 -9.47 5.45 -2.85
C GLU A 55 -8.91 4.61 -4.01
N ARG A 56 -7.75 4.98 -4.54
CA ARG A 56 -7.07 4.20 -5.59
C ARG A 56 -6.75 2.79 -5.13
N LYS A 57 -6.28 2.62 -3.89
CA LYS A 57 -5.99 1.29 -3.33
C LYS A 57 -7.26 0.45 -3.18
N LYS A 58 -8.33 1.04 -2.65
CA LYS A 58 -9.64 0.37 -2.53
C LYS A 58 -10.17 -0.10 -3.89
N ALA A 59 -10.16 0.77 -4.90
CA ALA A 59 -10.59 0.41 -6.25
C ALA A 59 -9.77 -0.75 -6.83
N LYS A 60 -8.45 -0.75 -6.64
CA LYS A 60 -7.58 -1.85 -7.08
C LYS A 60 -7.89 -3.16 -6.35
N ASP A 61 -8.12 -3.10 -5.05
CA ASP A 61 -8.45 -4.27 -4.23
C ASP A 61 -9.82 -4.86 -4.58
N GLU A 62 -10.81 -4.01 -4.86
CA GLU A 62 -12.14 -4.42 -5.33
C GLU A 62 -12.07 -5.13 -6.68
N LEU A 63 -11.33 -4.58 -7.65
CA LEU A 63 -11.10 -5.23 -8.94
C LEU A 63 -10.43 -6.60 -8.78
N LYS A 64 -9.44 -6.71 -7.90
CA LYS A 64 -8.75 -7.98 -7.62
C LYS A 64 -9.68 -9.01 -6.97
N ARG A 65 -10.54 -8.58 -6.04
CA ARG A 65 -11.55 -9.44 -5.41
C ARG A 65 -12.58 -9.92 -6.43
N ALA A 66 -13.11 -9.03 -7.27
CA ALA A 66 -14.05 -9.39 -8.32
C ALA A 66 -13.46 -10.41 -9.30
N LYS A 67 -12.20 -10.22 -9.72
CA LYS A 67 -11.49 -11.18 -10.58
C LYS A 67 -11.34 -12.55 -9.90
N ARG A 68 -10.94 -12.57 -8.63
CA ARG A 68 -10.81 -13.81 -7.85
C ARG A 68 -12.14 -14.56 -7.75
N LEU A 69 -13.23 -13.86 -7.41
CA LEU A 69 -14.57 -14.47 -7.31
C LEU A 69 -15.00 -15.08 -8.64
N LYS A 70 -14.75 -14.39 -9.76
CA LYS A 70 -15.04 -14.90 -11.10
C LYS A 70 -14.22 -16.15 -11.45
N GLU A 71 -12.94 -16.19 -11.06
CA GLU A 71 -12.08 -17.36 -11.26
C GLU A 71 -12.53 -18.55 -10.41
N GLU A 72 -12.91 -18.31 -9.15
CA GLU A 72 -13.45 -19.32 -8.24
C GLU A 72 -14.77 -19.90 -8.76
N GLU A 73 -15.68 -19.06 -9.25
CA GLU A 73 -16.94 -19.49 -9.87
C GLU A 73 -16.68 -20.32 -11.12
N LYS A 74 -15.78 -19.86 -12.01
CA LYS A 74 -15.39 -20.61 -13.22
C LYS A 74 -14.80 -21.97 -12.85
N ARG A 75 -13.97 -22.04 -11.80
CA ARG A 75 -13.38 -23.29 -11.30
C ARG A 75 -14.47 -24.22 -10.76
N LYS A 76 -15.41 -23.72 -9.96
CA LYS A 76 -16.55 -24.51 -9.46
C LYS A 76 -17.39 -25.08 -10.61
N ARG A 77 -17.76 -24.24 -11.58
CA ARG A 77 -18.49 -24.68 -12.77
C ARG A 77 -17.73 -25.74 -13.59
N LYS A 78 -16.40 -25.60 -13.70
CA LYS A 78 -15.56 -26.60 -14.36
C LYS A 78 -15.60 -27.94 -13.62
N LEU A 79 -15.43 -27.93 -12.29
CA LEU A 79 -15.50 -29.15 -11.46
C LEU A 79 -16.89 -29.80 -11.53
N GLU A 80 -17.97 -29.02 -11.54
CA GLU A 80 -19.32 -29.53 -11.70
C GLU A 80 -19.56 -30.14 -13.09
N ASN A 81 -19.03 -29.51 -14.14
CA ASN A 81 -19.08 -30.06 -15.49
C ASN A 81 -18.27 -31.35 -15.60
N GLU A 82 -17.09 -31.43 -14.97
CA GLU A 82 -16.28 -32.64 -14.89
C GLU A 82 -17.05 -33.76 -14.20
N ARG A 83 -17.63 -33.51 -13.02
CA ARG A 83 -18.50 -34.47 -12.31
C ARG A 83 -19.70 -34.90 -13.15
N ARG A 84 -20.37 -33.97 -13.84
CA ARG A 84 -21.49 -34.31 -14.74
C ARG A 84 -21.05 -35.12 -15.95
N SER A 85 -19.85 -34.87 -16.47
CA SER A 85 -19.28 -35.64 -17.58
C SER A 85 -18.81 -37.03 -17.15
N GLU A 86 -18.41 -37.19 -15.89
CA GLU A 86 -18.06 -38.48 -15.29
C GLU A 86 -19.30 -39.37 -15.09
N ILE A 87 -20.48 -38.78 -14.88
CA ILE A 87 -21.75 -39.50 -14.88
C ILE A 87 -22.06 -39.95 -16.32
N VAL A 88 -21.59 -41.14 -16.67
CA VAL A 88 -21.87 -41.79 -17.96
C VAL A 88 -23.30 -42.32 -18.00
N VAL A 89 -23.99 -42.13 -19.12
CA VAL A 89 -25.25 -42.83 -19.41
C VAL A 89 -24.93 -44.17 -20.07
N PRO A 90 -25.12 -45.31 -19.40
CA PRO A 90 -24.93 -46.61 -20.03
C PRO A 90 -25.97 -46.82 -21.13
N VAL A 91 -25.51 -46.96 -22.38
CA VAL A 91 -26.37 -47.28 -23.52
C VAL A 91 -26.50 -48.80 -23.62
N SER A 92 -27.53 -49.37 -22.98
CA SER A 92 -27.73 -50.83 -22.99
C SER A 92 -28.22 -51.37 -24.34
N ASN A 93 -28.91 -50.54 -25.14
CA ASN A 93 -29.49 -50.97 -26.42
C ASN A 93 -28.62 -50.54 -27.62
N PRO A 94 -28.04 -51.48 -28.38
CA PRO A 94 -27.17 -51.19 -29.53
C PRO A 94 -27.90 -50.52 -30.71
N ALA A 95 -29.22 -50.67 -30.84
CA ALA A 95 -30.00 -50.01 -31.89
C ALA A 95 -30.03 -48.48 -31.71
N LYS A 96 -29.87 -47.98 -30.47
CA LYS A 96 -29.78 -46.53 -30.21
C LYS A 96 -28.50 -45.94 -30.80
N ILE A 97 -27.37 -46.62 -30.67
CA ILE A 97 -26.08 -46.18 -31.24
C ILE A 97 -26.19 -46.04 -32.76
N LYS A 98 -26.80 -47.03 -33.44
CA LYS A 98 -26.98 -47.01 -34.90
C LYS A 98 -27.89 -45.86 -35.40
N ARG A 99 -28.80 -45.35 -34.57
CA ARG A 99 -29.71 -44.24 -34.91
C ARG A 99 -29.17 -42.86 -34.57
N MET A 100 -28.08 -42.77 -33.79
CA MET A 100 -27.51 -41.50 -33.36
C MET A 100 -26.76 -40.80 -34.50
N ARG A 101 -26.76 -39.47 -34.48
CA ARG A 101 -25.99 -38.67 -35.46
C ARG A 101 -24.48 -38.82 -35.19
N LYS A 102 -23.65 -38.71 -36.23
CA LYS A 102 -22.17 -38.75 -36.15
C LYS A 102 -21.57 -37.84 -35.06
N LYS A 103 -22.19 -36.70 -34.74
CA LYS A 103 -21.72 -35.80 -33.66
C LYS A 103 -21.97 -36.38 -32.26
N GLN A 104 -23.08 -37.07 -32.06
CA GLN A 104 -23.45 -37.66 -30.76
C GLN A 104 -22.64 -38.92 -30.46
N LEU A 105 -22.30 -39.70 -31.48
CA LEU A 105 -21.43 -40.88 -31.36
C LEU A 105 -20.05 -40.55 -30.78
N ARG A 106 -19.51 -39.35 -31.06
CA ARG A 106 -18.21 -38.88 -30.52
C ARG A 106 -18.22 -38.63 -29.01
N MET A 107 -19.40 -38.53 -28.39
CA MET A 107 -19.55 -38.30 -26.96
C MET A 107 -19.73 -39.61 -26.18
N ILE A 108 -19.90 -40.74 -26.86
CA ILE A 108 -20.08 -42.04 -26.23
C ILE A 108 -18.69 -42.58 -25.87
N THR A 109 -18.49 -42.89 -24.59
CA THR A 109 -17.31 -43.62 -24.12
C THR A 109 -17.54 -45.11 -24.36
N THR A 110 -16.88 -45.68 -25.37
CA THR A 110 -16.77 -47.14 -25.51
C THR A 110 -15.79 -47.64 -24.46
N ARG A 111 -16.20 -48.63 -23.66
CA ARG A 111 -15.32 -49.33 -22.72
C ARG A 111 -14.26 -50.11 -23.47
#